data_AF-A0A918FAA3-F1
#
_entry.id   AF-A0A918FAA3-F1
#
_cell.length_a   1.000
_cell.length_b   1.000
_cell.length_c   1.000
_cell.angle_alpha   90.00
_cell.angle_beta   90.00
_cell.angle_gamma   90.00
#
_symmetry.space_group_name_H-M   'P 1'
#
loop_
_entity.id
_entity.type
_entity.pdbx_description
1 polymer ?
#
loop_
_entity_poly.entity_id
_entity_poly.type
_entity_poly.pdbx_seq_one_letter_code
_entity_poly.pdbx_strand_id
1 'polypeptide(L)'
;MGTLYRHFPTRADLIIAVYRHQVEACADAGPLLLASSATPHAALRQWIHLFVDFLVTKHGLAAAMQSDKAGFDTLHSYFLDRLVPTCAQLLSAAAEAGEICADIEAVELMWGIGSLCAGAPNAPRTNARRLVDLLINGLRQSSE
;
A
#
# COMPACT_ATOMS: atom_id res chain seq x y z
N MET A 1 7.95 -33.85 2.85
CA MET A 1 6.87 -33.12 3.55
C MET A 1 7.29 -32.90 4.99
N GLY A 2 7.63 -31.68 5.42
CA GLY A 2 7.82 -31.40 6.86
C GLY A 2 9.00 -30.48 7.23
N THR A 3 9.04 -29.25 6.73
CA THR A 3 9.92 -28.20 7.30
C THR A 3 9.21 -26.85 7.51
N LEU A 4 8.08 -26.60 6.85
CA LEU A 4 7.35 -25.32 7.01
C LEU A 4 6.46 -25.25 8.27
N TYR A 5 6.03 -26.38 8.85
CA TYR A 5 5.10 -26.40 9.99
C TYR A 5 5.75 -26.16 11.37
N ARG A 6 7.08 -26.05 11.46
CA ARG A 6 7.77 -25.90 12.76
C ARG A 6 7.90 -24.43 13.22
N HIS A 7 7.76 -23.47 12.30
CA HIS A 7 7.82 -22.04 12.61
C HIS A 7 6.45 -21.37 12.73
N PHE A 8 5.39 -22.02 12.21
CA PHE A 8 4.04 -21.45 12.17
C PHE A 8 3.05 -22.46 12.77
N PRO A 9 2.91 -22.50 14.11
CA PRO A 9 2.03 -23.45 14.79
C PRO A 9 0.56 -23.26 14.41
N THR A 10 0.17 -22.08 13.90
CA THR A 10 -1.17 -21.83 13.37
C THR A 10 -1.15 -21.29 11.93
N ARG A 11 -2.27 -21.46 11.22
CA ARG A 11 -2.49 -20.81 9.91
C ARG A 11 -2.43 -19.29 10.03
N ALA A 12 -2.85 -18.74 11.18
CA ALA A 12 -2.73 -17.32 11.48
C ALA A 12 -1.26 -16.89 11.48
N ASP A 13 -0.36 -17.59 12.18
CA ASP A 13 1.07 -17.23 12.24
C ASP A 13 1.73 -17.19 10.85
N LEU A 14 1.39 -18.13 9.97
CA LEU A 14 1.88 -18.13 8.59
C LEU A 14 1.38 -16.90 7.84
N ILE A 15 0.10 -16.56 7.99
CA ILE A 15 -0.50 -15.39 7.35
C ILE A 15 0.15 -14.10 7.86
N ILE A 16 0.36 -13.98 9.17
CA ILE A 16 1.05 -12.86 9.82
C ILE A 16 2.46 -12.70 9.24
N ALA A 17 3.22 -13.80 9.10
CA ALA A 17 4.56 -13.76 8.55
C ALA A 17 4.60 -13.35 7.07
N VAL A 18 3.70 -13.90 6.25
CA VAL A 18 3.56 -13.50 4.83
C VAL A 18 3.18 -12.03 4.73
N TYR A 19 2.25 -11.56 5.57
CA TYR A 19 1.83 -10.18 5.60
C TYR A 19 3.00 -9.24 5.93
N ARG A 20 3.77 -9.54 6.99
CA ARG A 20 4.96 -8.75 7.34
C ARG A 20 5.99 -8.74 6.22
N HIS A 21 6.25 -9.88 5.60
CA HIS A 21 7.18 -9.96 4.47
C HIS A 21 6.74 -9.11 3.28
N GLN A 22 5.45 -9.10 2.96
CA GLN A 22 4.90 -8.26 1.89
C GLN A 22 4.97 -6.76 2.22
N VAL A 23 4.78 -6.39 3.49
CA VAL A 23 4.95 -4.99 3.95
C VAL A 23 6.39 -4.53 3.78
N GLU A 24 7.36 -5.33 4.24
CA GLU A 24 8.78 -5.02 4.06
C GLU A 24 9.12 -4.92 2.57
N ALA A 25 8.65 -5.86 1.74
CA ALA A 25 8.88 -5.80 0.30
C ALA A 25 8.29 -4.52 -0.35
N CYS A 26 7.13 -4.05 0.11
CA CYS A 26 6.57 -2.77 -0.37
C CYS A 26 7.37 -1.56 0.14
N ALA A 27 7.87 -1.60 1.38
CA ALA A 27 8.71 -0.54 1.92
C ALA A 27 10.05 -0.46 1.16
N ASP A 28 10.71 -1.59 0.93
CA ASP A 28 11.96 -1.70 0.19
C ASP A 28 11.79 -1.33 -1.30
N ALA A 29 10.62 -1.59 -1.88
CA ALA A 29 10.31 -1.22 -3.26
C ALA A 29 10.28 0.30 -3.46
N GLY A 30 9.95 1.12 -2.45
CA GLY A 30 9.88 2.57 -2.60
C GLY A 30 11.20 3.21 -3.07
N PRO A 31 12.29 3.06 -2.30
CA PRO A 31 13.61 3.56 -2.70
C PRO A 31 14.13 2.95 -4.02
N LEU A 32 13.87 1.65 -4.24
CA LEU A 32 14.26 0.97 -5.48
C LEU A 32 13.55 1.57 -6.70
N LEU A 33 12.25 1.83 -6.59
CA LEU A 33 11.46 2.43 -7.66
C LEU A 33 11.88 3.88 -7.90
N LEU A 34 12.24 4.65 -6.87
CA LEU A 34 12.82 5.98 -7.06
C LEU A 34 14.13 5.93 -7.84
N ALA A 35 14.99 4.95 -7.57
CA ALA A 35 16.25 4.79 -8.26
C ALA A 35 16.12 4.26 -9.70
N SER A 36 15.11 3.43 -9.98
CA SER A 36 14.94 2.79 -11.29
C SER A 36 13.98 3.53 -12.24
N SER A 37 13.12 4.41 -11.73
CA SER A 37 12.10 5.06 -12.54
C SER A 37 12.62 6.31 -13.25
N ALA A 38 12.02 6.62 -14.40
CA ALA A 38 12.36 7.81 -15.18
C ALA A 38 11.96 9.12 -14.47
N THR A 39 10.89 9.10 -13.67
CA THR A 39 10.46 10.24 -12.86
C THR A 39 9.99 9.81 -11.47
N PRO A 40 10.10 10.67 -10.44
CA PRO A 40 9.57 10.40 -9.11
C PRO A 40 8.07 10.12 -9.10
N HIS A 41 7.29 10.79 -9.97
CA HIS A 41 5.87 10.49 -10.13
C HIS A 41 5.60 9.09 -10.68
N ALA A 42 6.41 8.61 -11.63
CA ALA A 42 6.29 7.25 -12.14
C ALA A 42 6.62 6.21 -11.04
N ALA A 43 7.63 6.49 -10.21
CA ALA A 43 7.96 5.67 -9.06
C ALA A 43 6.81 5.61 -8.05
N LEU A 44 6.24 6.76 -7.69
CA LEU A 44 5.09 6.87 -6.80
C LEU A 44 3.89 6.09 -7.35
N ARG A 45 3.59 6.23 -8.64
CA ARG A 45 2.49 5.51 -9.29
C ARG A 45 2.69 3.99 -9.23
N GLN A 46 3.89 3.53 -9.54
CA GLN A 46 4.21 2.10 -9.52
C GLN A 46 4.16 1.53 -8.10
N TRP A 47 4.65 2.29 -7.11
CA TRP A 47 4.58 1.91 -5.70
C TRP A 47 3.14 1.84 -5.20
N ILE A 48 2.31 2.83 -5.55
CA ILE A 48 0.89 2.83 -5.19
C ILE A 48 0.16 1.63 -5.83
N HIS A 49 0.49 1.23 -7.05
CA HIS A 49 -0.09 0.03 -7.65
C HIS A 49 0.25 -1.24 -6.86
N LEU A 50 1.49 -1.39 -6.40
CA LEU A 50 1.89 -2.50 -5.52
C LEU A 50 1.09 -2.45 -4.22
N PHE A 51 0.91 -1.26 -3.66
CA PHE A 51 0.14 -1.06 -2.45
C PHE A 51 -1.36 -1.44 -2.62
N VAL A 52 -1.97 -1.08 -3.74
CA VAL A 52 -3.36 -1.46 -4.09
C VAL A 52 -3.47 -2.98 -4.24
N ASP A 53 -2.56 -3.62 -4.96
CA ASP A 53 -2.56 -5.07 -5.16
C ASP A 53 -2.38 -5.81 -3.80
N PHE A 54 -1.60 -5.24 -2.89
CA PHE A 54 -1.47 -5.69 -1.50
C PHE A 54 -2.78 -5.53 -0.71
N LEU A 55 -3.44 -4.37 -0.79
CA LEU A 55 -4.70 -4.10 -0.07
C LEU A 55 -5.86 -5.01 -0.52
N VAL A 56 -5.97 -5.28 -1.82
CA VAL A 56 -6.98 -6.20 -2.36
C VAL A 56 -6.75 -7.61 -1.82
N THR A 57 -5.49 -8.04 -1.76
CA THR A 57 -5.11 -9.34 -1.18
C THR A 57 -5.38 -9.37 0.34
N LYS A 58 -5.06 -8.28 1.05
CA LYS A 58 -5.29 -8.12 2.50
C LYS A 58 -6.76 -8.22 2.89
N HIS A 59 -7.68 -7.62 2.15
CA HIS A 59 -9.10 -7.67 2.51
C HIS A 59 -9.67 -9.10 2.45
N GLY A 60 -9.25 -9.90 1.46
CA GLY A 60 -9.60 -11.32 1.41
C GLY A 60 -9.01 -12.11 2.58
N LEU A 61 -7.82 -11.71 3.05
CA LEU A 61 -7.12 -12.30 4.19
C LEU A 61 -7.78 -11.95 5.53
N ALA A 62 -8.14 -10.68 5.72
CA ALA A 62 -8.82 -10.16 6.90
C ALA A 62 -10.19 -10.83 7.11
N ALA A 63 -10.93 -11.01 6.01
CA ALA A 63 -12.19 -11.76 6.02
C ALA A 63 -12.01 -13.23 6.46
N ALA A 64 -10.85 -13.83 6.19
CA ALA A 64 -10.49 -15.18 6.61
C ALA A 64 -9.93 -15.26 8.05
N MET A 65 -9.47 -14.14 8.62
CA MET A 65 -8.85 -14.04 9.94
C MET A 65 -9.76 -13.41 11.02
N GLN A 66 -11.08 -13.37 10.80
CA GLN A 66 -12.05 -12.75 11.73
C GLN A 66 -11.93 -13.21 13.20
N SER A 67 -11.30 -14.35 13.46
CA SER A 67 -11.08 -14.92 14.79
C SER A 67 -9.98 -14.24 15.62
N ASP A 68 -9.07 -13.47 15.02
CA ASP A 68 -7.91 -12.86 15.71
C ASP A 68 -7.76 -11.36 15.39
N LYS A 69 -8.67 -10.58 15.97
CA LYS A 69 -8.76 -9.12 15.76
C LYS A 69 -7.57 -8.36 16.38
N ALA A 70 -7.07 -8.79 17.54
CA ALA A 70 -5.97 -8.12 18.23
C ALA A 70 -4.63 -8.26 17.48
N GLY A 71 -4.35 -9.44 16.92
CA GLY A 71 -3.21 -9.64 16.03
C GLY A 71 -3.32 -8.80 14.75
N PHE A 72 -4.53 -8.67 14.21
CA PHE A 72 -4.78 -7.86 13.02
C PHE A 72 -4.56 -6.36 13.25
N ASP A 73 -5.02 -5.82 14.39
CA ASP A 73 -4.82 -4.40 14.74
C ASP A 73 -3.33 -4.08 14.92
N THR A 74 -2.58 -4.96 15.56
CA THR A 74 -1.11 -4.83 15.72
C THR A 74 -0.38 -4.86 14.37
N LEU A 75 -0.84 -5.68 13.43
CA LEU A 75 -0.29 -5.69 12.08
C LEU A 75 -0.69 -4.48 11.26
N HIS A 76 -1.86 -3.92 11.52
CA HIS A 76 -2.31 -2.70 10.89
C HIS A 76 -1.44 -1.51 11.31
N SER A 77 -1.11 -1.39 12.61
CA SER A 77 -0.19 -0.33 13.07
C SER A 77 1.21 -0.52 12.49
N TYR A 78 1.76 -1.74 12.52
CA TYR A 78 3.06 -2.05 11.92
C TYR A 78 3.12 -1.70 10.42
N PHE A 79 2.04 -1.98 9.71
CA PHE A 79 1.88 -1.66 8.31
C PHE A 79 1.96 -0.13 8.07
N LEU A 80 1.26 0.67 8.88
CA LEU A 80 1.29 2.13 8.75
C LEU A 80 2.69 2.66 9.07
N ASP A 81 3.31 2.20 10.16
CA ASP A 81 4.64 2.66 10.60
C ASP A 81 5.72 2.42 9.54
N ARG A 82 5.60 1.37 8.73
CA ARG A 82 6.59 1.04 7.67
C ARG A 82 6.32 1.73 6.34
N LEU A 83 5.05 1.84 5.94
CA LEU A 83 4.71 2.31 4.61
C LEU A 83 4.44 3.81 4.54
N VAL A 84 3.99 4.44 5.63
CA VAL A 84 3.81 5.90 5.68
C VAL A 84 5.12 6.65 5.41
N PRO A 85 6.27 6.30 6.04
CA PRO A 85 7.54 6.97 5.74
C PRO A 85 7.98 6.76 4.29
N THR A 86 7.75 5.56 3.74
CA THR A 86 8.09 5.24 2.34
C THR A 86 7.28 6.08 1.35
N CYS A 87 5.96 6.17 1.59
CA CYS A 87 5.06 7.03 0.81
C CYS A 87 5.46 8.51 0.92
N ALA A 88 5.80 8.98 2.12
CA ALA A 88 6.26 10.35 2.34
C ALA A 88 7.54 10.68 1.57
N GLN A 89 8.50 9.75 1.52
CA GLN A 89 9.72 9.93 0.71
C GLN A 89 9.40 10.04 -0.78
N LEU A 90 8.52 9.20 -1.31
CA LEU A 90 8.09 9.23 -2.71
C LEU A 90 7.37 10.54 -3.05
N LEU A 91 6.47 11.00 -2.16
CA LEU A 91 5.76 12.26 -2.32
C LEU A 91 6.72 13.46 -2.25
N SER A 92 7.65 13.47 -1.29
CA SER A 92 8.64 14.55 -1.18
C SER A 92 9.50 14.63 -2.43
N ALA A 93 9.97 13.50 -2.96
CA ALA A 93 10.77 13.46 -4.19
C ALA A 93 9.99 13.97 -5.41
N ALA A 94 8.70 13.64 -5.51
CA ALA A 94 7.84 14.14 -6.58
C ALA A 94 7.50 15.63 -6.44
N ALA A 95 7.35 16.13 -5.20
CA ALA A 95 7.12 17.54 -4.92
C ALA A 95 8.38 18.38 -5.19
N GLU A 96 9.56 17.90 -4.79
CA GLU A 96 10.85 18.53 -5.09
C GLU A 96 11.13 18.60 -6.59
N ALA A 97 10.71 17.58 -7.35
CA ALA A 97 10.77 17.59 -8.81
C ALA A 97 9.74 18.54 -9.47
N GLY A 98 8.83 19.15 -8.69
CA GLY A 98 7.76 20.01 -9.20
C GLY A 98 6.67 19.25 -9.96
N GLU A 99 6.60 17.93 -9.83
CA GLU A 99 5.65 17.09 -10.58
C GLU A 99 4.28 17.02 -9.90
N ILE A 100 4.21 17.27 -8.59
CA ILE A 100 2.97 17.24 -7.79
C ILE A 100 2.78 18.47 -6.90
N CYS A 101 1.55 18.74 -6.47
CA CYS A 101 1.26 19.71 -5.42
C CYS A 101 1.55 19.09 -4.05
N ALA A 102 2.34 19.76 -3.20
CA ALA A 102 2.77 19.27 -1.89
C ALA A 102 1.67 19.33 -0.80
N ASP A 103 0.42 19.57 -1.17
CA ASP A 103 -0.69 19.83 -0.24
C ASP A 103 -1.30 18.56 0.39
N ILE A 104 -0.84 17.36 0.03
CA ILE A 104 -1.39 16.10 0.56
C ILE A 104 -0.38 15.37 1.44
N GLU A 105 -0.80 15.02 2.65
CA GLU A 105 0.00 14.18 3.53
C GLU A 105 -0.01 12.72 3.09
N ALA A 106 1.13 12.04 3.24
CA ALA A 106 1.28 10.62 2.89
C ALA A 106 0.24 9.72 3.58
N VAL A 107 -0.11 10.04 4.84
CA VAL A 107 -1.09 9.30 5.61
C VAL A 107 -2.50 9.44 5.03
N GLU A 108 -2.88 10.64 4.58
CA GLU A 108 -4.18 10.92 3.98
C GLU A 108 -4.33 10.22 2.63
N LEU A 109 -3.28 10.26 1.80
CA LEU A 109 -3.24 9.54 0.54
C LEU A 109 -3.42 8.04 0.75
N MET A 110 -2.69 7.46 1.72
CA MET A 110 -2.81 6.05 2.05
C MET A 110 -4.19 5.67 2.58
N TRP A 111 -4.79 6.51 3.42
CA TRP A 111 -6.16 6.33 3.90
C TRP A 111 -7.18 6.39 2.76
N GLY A 112 -7.03 7.35 1.85
CA GLY A 112 -7.87 7.47 0.65
C GLY A 112 -7.80 6.22 -0.23
N ILE A 113 -6.58 5.74 -0.53
CA ILE A 113 -6.37 4.50 -1.29
C ILE A 113 -6.96 3.30 -0.57
N GLY A 114 -6.77 3.20 0.75
CA GLY A 114 -7.36 2.16 1.59
C GLY A 114 -8.87 2.11 1.50
N SER A 115 -9.52 3.26 1.61
CA SER A 115 -10.98 3.43 1.49
C SER A 115 -11.49 3.05 0.11
N LEU A 116 -10.79 3.46 -0.96
CA LEU A 116 -11.11 3.08 -2.33
C LEU A 116 -10.98 1.58 -2.59
N CYS A 117 -9.95 0.94 -2.01
CA CYS A 117 -9.75 -0.50 -2.12
C CYS A 117 -10.76 -1.32 -1.29
N ALA A 118 -11.23 -0.77 -0.18
CA ALA A 118 -12.29 -1.35 0.65
C ALA A 118 -13.70 -1.23 0.02
N GLY A 119 -13.80 -0.73 -1.22
CA GLY A 119 -15.02 -0.36 -1.92
C GLY A 119 -16.23 -1.30 -1.75
N ALA A 120 -17.42 -0.69 -1.82
CA ALA A 120 -18.70 -1.25 -1.42
C ALA A 120 -18.99 -2.68 -1.92
N PRO A 121 -19.57 -3.56 -1.08
CA PRO A 121 -19.80 -4.98 -1.38
C PRO A 121 -20.65 -5.26 -2.64
N ASN A 122 -21.34 -4.25 -3.18
CA ASN A 122 -22.22 -4.33 -4.35
C ASN A 122 -21.77 -3.48 -5.54
N ALA A 123 -20.62 -2.81 -5.47
CA ALA A 123 -20.08 -2.20 -6.66
C ALA A 123 -19.52 -3.31 -7.58
N PRO A 124 -19.69 -3.25 -8.92
CA PRO A 124 -18.83 -4.01 -9.81
C PRO A 124 -17.38 -3.72 -9.37
N ARG A 125 -16.42 -4.65 -9.51
CA ARG A 125 -14.99 -4.44 -9.17
C ARG A 125 -14.39 -3.28 -9.97
N THR A 126 -14.88 -2.08 -9.72
CA THR A 126 -14.77 -0.91 -10.54
C THR A 126 -13.50 -0.26 -10.05
N ASN A 127 -12.41 -0.84 -10.56
CA ASN A 127 -11.28 -0.08 -11.03
C ASN A 127 -10.68 0.83 -9.94
N ALA A 128 -10.49 0.31 -8.72
CA ALA A 128 -9.70 0.97 -7.67
C ALA A 128 -8.36 1.46 -8.24
N ARG A 129 -7.75 0.65 -9.12
CA ARG A 129 -6.57 1.01 -9.91
C ARG A 129 -6.76 2.27 -10.76
N ARG A 130 -7.89 2.40 -11.47
CA ARG A 130 -8.24 3.57 -12.28
C ARG A 130 -8.57 4.81 -11.43
N LEU A 131 -9.27 4.64 -10.30
CA LEU A 131 -9.58 5.75 -9.39
C LEU A 131 -8.31 6.28 -8.73
N VAL A 132 -7.42 5.38 -8.33
CA VAL A 132 -6.10 5.71 -7.82
C VAL A 132 -5.24 6.38 -8.89
N ASP A 133 -5.27 5.89 -10.13
CA ASP A 133 -4.63 6.57 -11.26
C ASP A 133 -5.20 7.98 -11.49
N LEU A 134 -6.51 8.19 -11.33
CA LEU A 134 -7.12 9.51 -11.42
C LEU A 134 -6.70 10.42 -10.26
N LEU A 135 -6.57 9.88 -9.05
CA LEU A 135 -6.11 10.61 -7.87
C LEU A 135 -4.64 11.05 -8.05
N ILE A 136 -3.79 10.13 -8.52
CA ILE A 136 -2.38 10.41 -8.84
C ILE A 136 -2.28 11.43 -9.97
N ASN A 137 -3.06 11.28 -11.04
CA ASN A 137 -3.06 12.25 -12.14
C ASN A 137 -3.61 13.62 -11.71
N GLY A 138 -4.58 13.65 -10.79
CA GLY A 138 -5.13 14.89 -10.22
C GLY A 138 -4.16 15.60 -9.27
N LEU A 139 -3.17 14.89 -8.73
CA LEU A 139 -2.07 15.48 -7.95
C LEU A 139 -1.02 16.18 -8.81
N ARG A 140 -1.02 15.96 -10.13
CA ARG A 140 -0.12 16.67 -11.03
C ARG A 140 -0.51 18.14 -11.02
N GLN A 141 0.49 19.03 -10.90
CA GLN A 141 0.24 20.46 -11.00
C GLN A 141 -0.46 20.74 -12.34
N SER A 142 -1.69 21.23 -12.26
CA SER A 142 -2.33 21.92 -13.37
C SER A 142 -1.54 23.20 -13.57
N SER A 143 -0.62 23.17 -14.53
CA SER A 143 -0.03 24.38 -15.10
C SER A 143 -1.17 25.27 -15.57
N GLU A 144 -1.45 26.34 -14.83
CA GLU A 144 -2.16 27.52 -15.34
C GLU A 144 -1.14 28.62 -15.63
#